data_AF-A0A4U2Z5R3-F1
#
_entry.id   AF-A0A4U2Z5R3-F1
#
_cell.length_a   1.000
_cell.length_b   1.000
_cell.length_c   1.000
_cell.angle_alpha   90.00
_cell.angle_beta   90.00
_cell.angle_gamma   90.00
#
_symmetry.space_group_name_H-M   'P 1'
#
loop_
_entity.id
_entity.type
_entity.pdbx_description
1 polymer ?
#
loop_
_entity_poly.entity_id
_entity_poly.type
_entity_poly.pdbx_seq_one_letter_code
_entity_poly.pdbx_strand_id
1 'polypeptide(L)'
;MTLRKKSIFGFSLLNLIMIVVLIIDLANLTALAWLSTILTIIGISITLSYIFYVKYKVIQPINQLSNAAKAISVGNFDAVVITAQDNSEISELAKAFIEMKEQLRTMTLTIANSSTDLSASIEELSASTNEITMAVEEVDHQMEKTSNGLKQAAQSANNSAVAMQETVDGIERISIATQDVFNHAKEANDIAGNGVEILHVAKNQMEFISSSTDKTSTLIKHLSNKMTDIKKMTEMITTITDQTNLLALNAAIEAARAGEHGKGFAVVAEEVRHLAEQSKHSAIQIVDLVVGIENDTKQVAVAVEEDLKNVQQGVYVIDEATKSFGNISQHVSQMTDQLEGISSTVNYLSNRANEVANLVSTIAGGMDQLSSYTEVVLQSMDEQTASMQAVNQVSQELTIQADDLQKITNQFHV
;
A
#
# COMPACT_ATOMS: atom_id res chain seq x y z
N MET A 1 -54.49 -76.58 22.86
CA MET A 1 -54.33 -77.62 21.82
C MET A 1 -53.37 -78.68 22.37
N THR A 2 -53.90 -79.60 23.19
CA THR A 2 -53.96 -81.06 22.92
C THR A 2 -52.62 -81.83 22.98
N LEU A 3 -52.08 -81.97 24.19
CA LEU A 3 -51.23 -83.11 24.59
C LEU A 3 -51.59 -83.65 25.99
N ARG A 4 -52.83 -83.36 26.47
CA ARG A 4 -53.36 -83.81 27.77
C ARG A 4 -54.52 -84.81 27.65
N LYS A 5 -54.61 -85.51 26.52
CA LYS A 5 -55.60 -86.59 26.27
C LYS A 5 -54.99 -87.64 25.34
N LYS A 6 -54.12 -88.53 25.88
CA LYS A 6 -53.85 -89.82 25.23
C LYS A 6 -53.22 -90.92 26.11
N SER A 7 -53.06 -90.76 27.43
CA SER A 7 -52.62 -91.88 28.30
C SER A 7 -53.70 -92.48 29.21
N ILE A 8 -54.94 -91.98 29.19
CA ILE A 8 -56.02 -92.47 30.07
C ILE A 8 -56.84 -93.60 29.40
N PHE A 9 -56.74 -93.79 28.08
CA PHE A 9 -57.53 -94.82 27.38
C PHE A 9 -56.89 -96.22 27.38
N GLY A 10 -55.59 -96.35 27.65
CA GLY A 10 -54.93 -97.67 27.78
C GLY A 10 -55.04 -98.30 29.17
N PHE A 11 -55.17 -97.47 30.22
CA PHE A 11 -55.14 -97.92 31.62
C PHE A 11 -56.50 -98.42 32.14
N SER A 12 -57.60 -98.01 31.48
CA SER A 12 -58.96 -98.44 31.80
C SER A 12 -59.32 -99.78 31.13
N LEU A 13 -58.81 -100.06 29.93
CA LEU A 13 -59.08 -101.32 29.23
C LEU A 13 -58.34 -102.50 29.87
N LEU A 14 -57.13 -102.27 30.39
CA LEU A 14 -56.32 -103.30 31.04
C LEU A 14 -56.91 -103.72 32.41
N ASN A 15 -57.45 -102.76 33.16
CA ASN A 15 -58.18 -103.03 34.40
C ASN A 15 -59.52 -103.76 34.15
N LEU A 16 -60.21 -103.43 33.05
CA LEU A 16 -61.46 -104.11 32.67
C LEU A 16 -61.23 -105.56 32.26
N ILE A 17 -60.15 -105.83 31.50
CA ILE A 17 -59.74 -107.19 31.13
C ILE A 17 -59.32 -107.99 32.38
N MET A 18 -58.68 -107.36 33.36
CA MET A 18 -58.27 -108.01 34.61
C MET A 18 -59.47 -108.46 35.47
N ILE A 19 -60.56 -107.67 35.48
CA ILE A 19 -61.80 -107.99 36.20
C ILE A 19 -62.58 -109.13 35.50
N VAL A 20 -62.54 -109.20 34.16
CA VAL A 20 -63.20 -110.29 33.41
C VAL A 20 -62.46 -111.63 33.59
N VAL A 21 -61.14 -111.60 33.71
CA VAL A 21 -60.33 -112.82 33.99
C VAL A 21 -60.58 -113.35 35.41
N LEU A 22 -60.89 -112.48 36.38
CA LEU A 22 -61.22 -112.87 37.76
C LEU A 22 -62.55 -113.64 37.90
N ILE A 23 -63.46 -113.59 36.92
CA ILE A 23 -64.79 -114.21 37.01
C ILE A 23 -64.86 -115.60 36.33
N ILE A 24 -63.89 -115.98 35.49
CA ILE A 24 -63.91 -117.26 34.76
C ILE A 24 -63.29 -118.44 35.56
N ASP A 25 -62.76 -118.20 36.76
CA ASP A 25 -61.83 -119.13 37.43
C ASP A 25 -62.44 -120.01 38.56
N LEU A 26 -63.72 -120.44 38.45
CA LEU A 26 -64.40 -121.27 39.47
C LEU A 26 -64.41 -122.79 39.21
N ALA A 27 -63.61 -123.31 38.27
CA ALA A 27 -63.53 -124.75 38.05
C ALA A 27 -62.16 -125.22 37.49
N ASN A 28 -61.09 -125.12 38.30
CA ASN A 28 -59.93 -126.04 38.35
C ASN A 28 -58.85 -125.47 39.30
N LEU A 29 -58.99 -125.80 40.59
CA LEU A 29 -58.34 -125.13 41.72
C LEU A 29 -56.98 -125.76 42.06
N THR A 30 -55.90 -125.26 41.45
CA THR A 30 -54.53 -125.16 42.04
C THR A 30 -53.53 -124.73 40.97
N ALA A 31 -53.67 -125.18 39.71
CA ALA A 31 -52.75 -124.80 38.62
C ALA A 31 -53.05 -123.42 38.00
N LEU A 32 -54.33 -123.00 37.94
CA LEU A 32 -54.75 -121.70 37.38
C LEU A 32 -54.53 -120.53 38.35
N ALA A 33 -54.63 -120.74 39.66
CA ALA A 33 -54.37 -119.72 40.68
C ALA A 33 -52.92 -119.19 40.64
N TRP A 34 -51.93 -120.05 40.34
CA TRP A 34 -50.54 -119.61 40.13
C TRP A 34 -50.40 -118.80 38.83
N LEU A 35 -51.13 -119.16 37.78
CA LEU A 35 -51.10 -118.46 36.48
C LEU A 35 -51.70 -117.05 36.59
N SER A 36 -52.85 -116.88 37.26
CA SER A 36 -53.49 -115.57 37.46
C SER A 36 -52.69 -114.66 38.40
N THR A 37 -52.03 -115.23 39.42
CA THR A 37 -51.09 -114.50 40.30
C THR A 37 -49.83 -114.05 39.54
N ILE A 38 -49.29 -114.88 38.65
CA ILE A 38 -48.15 -114.51 37.80
C ILE A 38 -48.54 -113.40 36.80
N LEU A 39 -49.72 -113.50 36.19
CA LEU A 39 -50.20 -112.49 35.23
C LEU A 39 -50.48 -111.12 35.89
N THR A 40 -50.99 -111.12 37.12
CA THR A 40 -51.17 -109.87 37.90
C THR A 40 -49.84 -109.26 38.31
N ILE A 41 -48.86 -110.06 38.73
CA ILE A 41 -47.49 -109.59 39.01
C ILE A 41 -46.84 -109.02 37.75
N ILE A 42 -47.00 -109.68 36.60
CA ILE A 42 -46.49 -109.18 35.30
C ILE A 42 -47.20 -107.87 34.92
N GLY A 43 -48.52 -107.79 35.10
CA GLY A 43 -49.29 -106.57 34.84
C GLY A 43 -48.85 -105.39 35.71
N ILE A 44 -48.61 -105.64 37.01
CA ILE A 44 -48.06 -104.66 37.96
C ILE A 44 -46.63 -104.27 37.57
N SER A 45 -45.80 -105.22 37.15
CA SER A 45 -44.44 -104.98 36.68
C SER A 45 -44.39 -104.13 35.42
N ILE A 46 -45.26 -104.39 34.44
CA ILE A 46 -45.38 -103.60 33.21
C ILE A 46 -45.87 -102.18 33.51
N THR A 47 -46.86 -102.02 34.40
CA THR A 47 -47.35 -100.69 34.78
C THR A 47 -46.31 -99.91 35.58
N LEU A 48 -45.59 -100.53 36.52
CA LEU A 48 -44.46 -99.92 37.20
C LEU A 48 -43.35 -99.53 36.23
N SER A 49 -43.00 -100.40 35.28
CA SER A 49 -42.00 -100.12 34.25
C SER A 49 -42.42 -98.96 33.33
N TYR A 50 -43.71 -98.88 32.96
CA TYR A 50 -44.26 -97.77 32.19
C TYR A 50 -44.27 -96.45 32.99
N ILE A 51 -44.61 -96.49 34.27
CA ILE A 51 -44.54 -95.31 35.17
C ILE A 51 -43.09 -94.84 35.29
N PHE A 52 -42.13 -95.75 35.48
CA PHE A 52 -40.70 -95.43 35.48
C PHE A 52 -40.28 -94.84 34.11
N TYR A 53 -40.68 -95.46 33.00
CA TYR A 53 -40.40 -94.94 31.67
C TYR A 53 -40.92 -93.51 31.48
N VAL A 54 -42.20 -93.23 31.77
CA VAL A 54 -42.77 -91.88 31.64
C VAL A 54 -42.10 -90.88 32.60
N LYS A 55 -41.81 -91.28 33.84
CA LYS A 55 -41.15 -90.41 34.83
C LYS A 55 -39.76 -90.00 34.37
N TYR A 56 -38.94 -90.94 33.93
CA TYR A 56 -37.53 -90.70 33.59
C TYR A 56 -37.32 -90.22 32.14
N LYS A 57 -38.16 -90.63 31.18
CA LYS A 57 -38.02 -90.28 29.76
C LYS A 57 -38.89 -89.10 29.31
N VAL A 58 -39.94 -88.74 30.04
CA VAL A 58 -40.86 -87.64 29.65
C VAL A 58 -40.94 -86.55 30.71
N ILE A 59 -41.33 -86.88 31.95
CA ILE A 59 -41.59 -85.87 32.99
C ILE A 59 -40.30 -85.18 33.45
N GLN A 60 -39.23 -85.93 33.69
CA GLN A 60 -37.98 -85.36 34.19
C GLN A 60 -37.31 -84.41 33.16
N PRO A 61 -37.17 -84.76 31.87
CA PRO A 61 -36.67 -83.82 30.86
C PRO A 61 -37.55 -82.58 30.67
N ILE A 62 -38.89 -82.71 30.74
CA ILE A 62 -39.81 -81.55 30.67
C ILE A 62 -39.62 -80.62 31.88
N ASN A 63 -39.47 -81.17 33.09
CA ASN A 63 -39.19 -80.36 34.28
C ASN A 63 -37.82 -79.67 34.18
N GLN A 64 -36.82 -80.33 33.60
CA GLN A 64 -35.52 -79.71 33.32
C GLN A 64 -35.64 -78.56 32.31
N LEU A 65 -36.36 -78.76 31.20
CA LEU A 65 -36.68 -77.69 30.23
C LEU A 65 -37.46 -76.54 30.88
N SER A 66 -38.44 -76.84 31.74
CA SER A 66 -39.22 -75.82 32.44
C SER A 66 -38.37 -75.01 33.41
N ASN A 67 -37.46 -75.66 34.14
CA ASN A 67 -36.54 -74.98 35.06
C ASN A 67 -35.50 -74.17 34.28
N ALA A 68 -35.05 -74.70 33.14
CA ALA A 68 -34.16 -73.99 32.22
C ALA A 68 -34.79 -72.73 31.64
N ALA A 69 -36.05 -72.82 31.22
CA ALA A 69 -36.81 -71.67 30.74
C ALA A 69 -36.99 -70.61 31.83
N LYS A 70 -37.23 -71.02 33.09
CA LYS A 70 -37.27 -70.10 34.23
C LYS A 70 -35.91 -69.43 34.47
N ALA A 71 -34.81 -70.18 34.41
CA ALA A 71 -33.46 -69.62 34.56
C ALA A 71 -33.14 -68.61 33.45
N ILE A 72 -33.45 -68.94 32.19
CA ILE A 72 -33.29 -68.03 31.05
C ILE A 72 -34.20 -66.80 31.16
N SER A 73 -35.42 -66.95 31.70
CA SER A 73 -36.36 -65.82 31.88
C SER A 73 -35.90 -64.77 32.89
N VAL A 74 -35.00 -65.14 33.80
CA VAL A 74 -34.32 -64.22 34.73
C VAL A 74 -32.89 -63.91 34.28
N GLY A 75 -32.57 -64.25 33.03
CA GLY A 75 -31.34 -63.89 32.36
C GLY A 75 -30.13 -64.79 32.61
N ASN A 76 -30.28 -65.97 33.22
CA ASN A 76 -29.16 -66.89 33.43
C ASN A 76 -29.00 -67.87 32.25
N PHE A 77 -28.03 -67.61 31.37
CA PHE A 77 -27.74 -68.45 30.20
C PHE A 77 -26.73 -69.59 30.46
N ASP A 78 -26.07 -69.61 31.61
CA ASP A 78 -25.04 -70.59 31.98
C ASP A 78 -25.61 -71.86 32.63
N ALA A 79 -26.80 -71.79 33.22
CA ALA A 79 -27.28 -72.79 34.19
C ALA A 79 -27.76 -74.15 33.63
N VAL A 80 -27.67 -74.46 32.33
CA VAL A 80 -28.46 -75.59 31.78
C VAL A 80 -27.77 -76.41 30.69
N VAL A 81 -27.51 -77.69 30.99
CA VAL A 81 -27.24 -78.77 30.03
C VAL A 81 -28.42 -79.74 30.04
N ILE A 82 -29.16 -79.81 28.93
CA ILE A 82 -30.29 -80.74 28.75
C ILE A 82 -29.84 -81.86 27.83
N THR A 83 -29.66 -83.07 28.35
CA THR A 83 -29.24 -84.23 27.55
C THR A 83 -30.34 -85.28 27.50
N ALA A 84 -31.13 -85.26 26.43
CA ALA A 84 -31.93 -86.40 26.00
C ALA A 84 -31.26 -87.05 24.79
N GLN A 85 -30.55 -88.17 25.01
CA GLN A 85 -29.74 -88.88 24.00
C GLN A 85 -30.58 -89.85 23.11
N ASP A 86 -31.90 -89.69 23.03
CA ASP A 86 -32.79 -90.54 22.23
C ASP A 86 -33.42 -89.80 21.04
N ASN A 87 -33.94 -90.54 20.05
CA ASN A 87 -34.63 -89.97 18.88
C ASN A 87 -36.11 -89.65 19.19
N SER A 88 -36.41 -89.13 20.38
CA SER A 88 -37.76 -88.77 20.78
C SER A 88 -38.09 -87.31 20.44
N GLU A 89 -39.39 -86.98 20.38
CA GLU A 89 -39.89 -85.61 20.23
C GLU A 89 -39.42 -84.69 21.36
N ILE A 90 -39.09 -85.25 22.53
CA ILE A 90 -38.53 -84.51 23.68
C ILE A 90 -37.07 -84.14 23.44
N SER A 91 -36.29 -84.98 22.75
CA SER A 91 -34.92 -84.65 22.35
C SER A 91 -34.89 -83.58 21.28
N GLU A 92 -35.80 -83.62 20.30
CA GLU A 92 -35.94 -82.57 19.29
C GLU A 92 -36.32 -81.22 19.92
N LEU A 93 -37.26 -81.21 20.86
CA LEU A 93 -37.61 -80.02 21.64
C LEU A 93 -36.43 -79.49 22.46
N ALA A 94 -35.64 -80.38 23.08
CA ALA A 94 -34.45 -80.00 23.83
C ALA A 94 -33.38 -79.36 22.93
N LYS A 95 -33.16 -79.90 21.73
CA LYS A 95 -32.24 -79.32 20.73
C LYS A 95 -32.69 -77.93 20.29
N ALA A 96 -33.95 -77.77 19.87
CA ALA A 96 -34.49 -76.47 19.48
C ALA A 96 -34.42 -75.44 20.62
N PHE A 97 -34.61 -75.88 21.87
CA PHE A 97 -34.47 -75.02 23.05
C PHE A 97 -33.01 -74.58 23.30
N ILE A 98 -32.05 -75.48 23.10
CA ILE A 98 -30.61 -75.15 23.20
C ILE A 98 -30.22 -74.14 22.12
N GLU A 99 -30.66 -74.33 20.87
CA GLU A 99 -30.41 -73.39 19.78
C GLU A 99 -31.03 -72.01 20.08
N MET A 100 -32.28 -71.97 20.57
CA MET A 100 -32.93 -70.72 20.99
C MET A 100 -32.15 -70.02 22.12
N LYS A 101 -31.73 -70.77 23.14
CA LYS A 101 -30.92 -70.25 24.25
C LYS A 101 -29.64 -69.61 23.71
N GLU A 102 -28.93 -70.31 22.83
CA GLU A 102 -27.66 -69.82 22.31
C GLU A 102 -27.86 -68.59 21.42
N GLN A 103 -28.91 -68.55 20.61
CA GLN A 103 -29.25 -67.38 19.82
C GLN A 103 -29.59 -66.16 20.70
N LEU A 104 -30.32 -66.36 21.81
CA LEU A 104 -30.61 -65.30 22.79
C LEU A 104 -29.34 -64.85 23.53
N ARG A 105 -28.44 -65.79 23.89
CA ARG A 105 -27.13 -65.51 24.47
C ARG A 105 -26.30 -64.63 23.54
N THR A 106 -26.13 -65.05 22.28
CA THR A 106 -25.40 -64.29 21.26
C THR A 106 -26.04 -62.92 21.03
N MET A 107 -27.37 -62.84 20.88
CA MET A 107 -28.07 -61.56 20.69
C MET A 107 -27.81 -60.60 21.86
N THR A 108 -27.85 -61.09 23.10
CA THR A 108 -27.60 -60.27 24.30
C THR A 108 -26.15 -59.78 24.36
N LEU A 109 -25.18 -60.66 24.04
CA LEU A 109 -23.75 -60.27 23.94
C LEU A 109 -23.52 -59.24 22.83
N THR A 110 -24.14 -59.41 21.67
CA THR A 110 -24.05 -58.43 20.58
C THR A 110 -24.61 -57.08 20.99
N ILE A 111 -25.79 -57.04 21.64
CA ILE A 111 -26.38 -55.79 22.13
C ILE A 111 -25.46 -55.14 23.18
N ALA A 112 -24.90 -55.91 24.12
CA ALA A 112 -24.00 -55.39 25.14
C ALA A 112 -22.73 -54.76 24.54
N ASN A 113 -22.09 -55.45 23.58
CA ASN A 113 -20.92 -54.95 22.87
C ASN A 113 -21.27 -53.71 22.05
N SER A 114 -22.37 -53.73 21.29
CA SER A 114 -22.82 -52.56 20.51
C SER A 114 -23.15 -51.36 21.39
N SER A 115 -23.65 -51.58 22.61
CA SER A 115 -23.90 -50.52 23.59
C SER A 115 -22.62 -49.89 24.13
N THR A 116 -21.58 -50.70 24.33
CA THR A 116 -20.25 -50.24 24.72
C THR A 116 -19.59 -49.45 23.58
N ASP A 117 -19.64 -49.97 22.34
CA ASP A 117 -19.12 -49.29 21.16
C ASP A 117 -19.84 -47.96 20.90
N LEU A 118 -21.17 -47.94 21.10
CA LEU A 118 -21.97 -46.72 21.01
C LEU A 118 -21.53 -45.68 22.05
N SER A 119 -21.33 -46.08 23.31
CA SER A 119 -20.84 -45.19 24.37
C SER A 119 -19.48 -44.58 24.00
N ALA A 120 -18.54 -45.39 23.52
CA ALA A 120 -17.23 -44.91 23.09
C ALA A 120 -17.33 -43.91 21.91
N SER A 121 -18.20 -44.20 20.93
CA SER A 121 -18.44 -43.32 19.78
C SER A 121 -19.04 -41.97 20.20
N ILE A 122 -19.89 -41.95 21.23
CA ILE A 122 -20.49 -40.73 21.76
C ILE A 122 -19.46 -39.88 22.54
N GLU A 123 -18.57 -40.51 23.30
CA GLU A 123 -17.46 -39.80 23.96
C GLU A 123 -16.56 -39.11 22.92
N GLU A 124 -16.22 -39.79 21.82
CA GLU A 124 -15.45 -39.21 20.71
C GLU A 124 -16.21 -38.08 20.01
N LEU A 125 -17.52 -38.25 19.78
CA LEU A 125 -18.38 -37.21 19.21
C LEU A 125 -18.47 -35.97 20.13
N SER A 126 -18.56 -36.17 21.45
CA SER A 126 -18.57 -35.10 22.44
C SER A 126 -17.26 -34.32 22.44
N ALA A 127 -16.12 -35.03 22.43
CA ALA A 127 -14.80 -34.41 22.33
C ALA A 127 -14.67 -33.58 21.04
N SER A 128 -15.05 -34.15 19.89
CA SER A 128 -15.01 -33.47 18.60
C SER A 128 -15.94 -32.23 18.56
N THR A 129 -17.13 -32.33 19.14
CA THR A 129 -18.09 -31.21 19.23
C THR A 129 -17.51 -30.06 20.07
N ASN A 130 -16.83 -30.40 21.18
CA ASN A 130 -16.19 -29.41 22.04
C ASN A 130 -15.01 -28.72 21.33
N GLU A 131 -14.17 -29.48 20.61
CA GLU A 131 -13.09 -28.92 19.79
C GLU A 131 -13.63 -27.97 18.70
N ILE A 132 -14.70 -28.35 18.00
CA ILE A 132 -15.34 -27.48 17.00
C ILE A 132 -15.88 -26.20 17.65
N THR A 133 -16.49 -26.30 18.83
CA THR A 133 -17.02 -25.13 19.56
C THR A 133 -15.89 -24.15 19.90
N MET A 134 -14.77 -24.65 20.41
CA MET A 134 -13.59 -23.81 20.67
C MET A 134 -13.02 -23.17 19.40
N ALA A 135 -13.01 -23.91 18.28
CA ALA A 135 -12.56 -23.38 17.00
C ALA A 135 -13.48 -22.25 16.48
N VAL A 136 -14.80 -22.39 16.67
CA VAL A 136 -15.78 -21.34 16.32
C VAL A 136 -15.53 -20.08 17.15
N GLU A 137 -15.35 -20.20 18.47
CA GLU A 137 -15.03 -19.06 19.35
C GLU A 137 -13.75 -18.32 18.92
N GLU A 138 -12.70 -19.05 18.52
CA GLU A 138 -11.46 -18.45 18.03
C GLU A 138 -11.67 -17.71 16.70
N VAL A 139 -12.46 -18.29 15.77
CA VAL A 139 -12.81 -17.64 14.51
C VAL A 139 -13.59 -16.35 14.76
N ASP A 140 -14.54 -16.36 15.70
CA ASP A 140 -15.31 -15.18 16.09
C ASP A 140 -14.42 -14.04 16.59
N HIS A 141 -13.50 -14.34 17.50
CA HIS A 141 -12.55 -13.36 18.01
C HIS A 141 -11.61 -12.83 16.90
N GLN A 142 -11.21 -13.70 15.96
CA GLN A 142 -10.41 -13.27 14.82
C GLN A 142 -11.22 -12.41 13.83
N MET A 143 -12.52 -12.66 13.68
CA MET A 143 -13.42 -11.83 12.88
C MET A 143 -13.67 -10.46 13.51
N GLU A 144 -13.76 -10.36 14.84
CA GLU A 144 -13.82 -9.07 15.55
C GLU A 144 -12.56 -8.22 15.28
N LYS A 145 -11.38 -8.83 15.40
CA LYS A 145 -10.11 -8.16 15.04
C LYS A 145 -10.09 -7.72 13.58
N THR A 146 -10.59 -8.57 12.68
CA THR A 146 -10.68 -8.27 11.24
C THR A 146 -11.60 -7.07 10.99
N SER A 147 -12.78 -7.04 11.63
CA SER A 147 -13.72 -5.91 11.56
C SER A 147 -13.09 -4.59 12.05
N ASN A 148 -12.38 -4.63 13.17
CA ASN A 148 -11.65 -3.46 13.67
C ASN A 148 -10.53 -3.01 12.73
N GLY A 149 -9.77 -3.94 12.15
CA GLY A 149 -8.76 -3.67 11.14
C GLY A 149 -9.34 -3.03 9.88
N LEU A 150 -10.51 -3.49 9.43
CA LEU A 150 -11.24 -2.93 8.30
C LEU A 150 -11.70 -1.49 8.55
N LYS A 151 -12.24 -1.19 9.73
CA LYS A 151 -12.61 0.19 10.12
C LYS A 151 -11.39 1.12 10.09
N GLN A 152 -10.26 0.67 10.62
CA GLN A 152 -9.01 1.45 10.59
C GLN A 152 -8.48 1.65 9.16
N ALA A 153 -8.55 0.62 8.31
CA ALA A 153 -8.16 0.70 6.92
C ALA A 153 -9.05 1.67 6.13
N ALA A 154 -10.38 1.62 6.34
CA ALA A 154 -11.33 2.54 5.73
C ALA A 154 -11.06 4.00 6.16
N GLN A 155 -10.82 4.24 7.45
CA GLN A 155 -10.45 5.57 7.93
C GLN A 155 -9.12 6.05 7.32
N SER A 156 -8.13 5.16 7.22
CA SER A 156 -6.83 5.50 6.61
C SER A 156 -6.95 5.81 5.12
N ALA A 157 -7.82 5.09 4.39
CA ALA A 157 -8.14 5.40 3.00
C ALA A 157 -8.79 6.78 2.89
N ASN A 158 -9.78 7.10 3.74
CA ASN A 158 -10.41 8.42 3.73
C ASN A 158 -9.41 9.56 4.03
N ASN A 159 -8.53 9.38 5.03
CA ASN A 159 -7.47 10.34 5.32
C ASN A 159 -6.50 10.50 4.14
N SER A 160 -6.18 9.41 3.44
CA SER A 160 -5.33 9.44 2.25
C SER A 160 -6.00 10.17 1.09
N ALA A 161 -7.32 10.06 0.94
CA ALA A 161 -8.08 10.80 -0.07
C ALA A 161 -8.03 12.32 0.20
N VAL A 162 -8.20 12.73 1.47
CA VAL A 162 -8.07 14.14 1.87
C VAL A 162 -6.67 14.67 1.59
N ALA A 163 -5.62 13.94 2.01
CA ALA A 163 -4.23 14.33 1.75
C ALA A 163 -3.91 14.41 0.25
N MET A 164 -4.55 13.56 -0.56
CA MET A 164 -4.41 13.61 -2.02
C MET A 164 -5.08 14.85 -2.62
N GLN A 165 -6.25 15.25 -2.11
CA GLN A 165 -6.89 16.49 -2.52
C GLN A 165 -6.02 17.71 -2.19
N GLU A 166 -5.44 17.77 -0.98
CA GLU A 166 -4.50 18.83 -0.61
C GLU A 166 -3.26 18.86 -1.52
N THR A 167 -2.82 17.67 -1.97
CA THR A 167 -1.71 17.54 -2.94
C THR A 167 -2.10 18.11 -4.30
N VAL A 168 -3.31 17.84 -4.80
CA VAL A 168 -3.84 18.41 -6.05
C VAL A 168 -3.89 19.94 -5.96
N ASP A 169 -4.44 20.48 -4.87
CA ASP A 169 -4.51 21.92 -4.64
C ASP A 169 -3.10 22.55 -4.53
N GLY A 170 -2.14 21.82 -3.96
CA GLY A 170 -0.73 22.20 -3.93
C GLY A 170 -0.11 22.27 -5.32
N ILE A 171 -0.37 21.27 -6.17
CA ILE A 171 0.12 21.21 -7.56
C ILE A 171 -0.48 22.37 -8.38
N GLU A 172 -1.76 22.70 -8.20
CA GLU A 172 -2.40 23.84 -8.88
C GLU A 172 -1.73 25.16 -8.50
N ARG A 173 -1.45 25.39 -7.21
CA ARG A 173 -0.72 26.58 -6.75
C ARG A 173 0.69 26.67 -7.35
N ILE A 174 1.40 25.55 -7.47
CA ILE A 174 2.71 25.51 -8.14
C ILE A 174 2.56 25.86 -9.62
N SER A 175 1.52 25.37 -10.29
CA SER A 175 1.24 25.69 -11.69
C SER A 175 1.04 27.19 -11.90
N ILE A 176 0.21 27.82 -11.07
CA ILE A 176 -0.05 29.27 -11.13
C ILE A 176 1.24 30.05 -10.86
N ALA A 177 1.96 29.71 -9.79
CA ALA A 177 3.22 30.40 -9.45
C ALA A 177 4.28 30.25 -10.55
N THR A 178 4.36 29.08 -11.20
CA THR A 178 5.28 28.85 -12.33
C THR A 178 4.92 29.75 -13.52
N GLN A 179 3.62 29.91 -13.81
CA GLN A 179 3.15 30.80 -14.87
C GLN A 179 3.45 32.27 -14.58
N ASP A 180 3.30 32.71 -13.32
CA ASP A 180 3.63 34.07 -12.91
C ASP A 180 5.13 34.36 -13.05
N VAL A 181 5.98 33.43 -12.59
CA VAL A 181 7.44 33.55 -12.75
C VAL A 181 7.83 33.55 -14.23
N PHE A 182 7.16 32.77 -15.08
CA PHE A 182 7.39 32.78 -16.53
C PHE A 182 7.07 34.15 -17.14
N ASN A 183 5.96 34.77 -16.75
CA ASN A 183 5.59 36.10 -17.23
C ASN A 183 6.61 37.15 -16.80
N HIS A 184 7.05 37.13 -15.54
CA HIS A 184 8.09 38.03 -15.05
C HIS A 184 9.45 37.78 -15.70
N ALA A 185 9.80 36.53 -16.02
CA ALA A 185 10.99 36.21 -16.80
C ALA A 185 10.94 36.89 -18.17
N LYS A 186 9.80 36.76 -18.86
CA LYS A 186 9.62 37.38 -20.18
C LYS A 186 9.74 38.90 -20.11
N GLU A 187 9.10 39.55 -19.14
CA GLU A 187 9.22 40.99 -18.91
C GLU A 187 10.68 41.40 -18.65
N ALA A 188 11.40 40.65 -17.81
CA ALA A 188 12.81 40.91 -17.52
C ALA A 188 13.70 40.77 -18.77
N ASN A 189 13.41 39.80 -19.65
CA ASN A 189 14.12 39.63 -20.92
C ASN A 189 13.88 40.82 -21.86
N ASP A 190 12.62 41.28 -21.96
CA ASP A 190 12.27 42.44 -22.79
C ASP A 190 12.95 43.71 -22.27
N ILE A 191 12.98 43.93 -20.95
CA ILE A 191 13.70 45.05 -20.32
C ILE A 191 15.21 44.95 -20.60
N ALA A 192 15.81 43.77 -20.49
CA ALA A 192 17.22 43.57 -20.78
C ALA A 192 17.55 43.84 -22.26
N GLY A 193 16.71 43.36 -23.18
CA GLY A 193 16.83 43.62 -24.62
C GLY A 193 16.75 45.11 -24.95
N ASN A 194 15.77 45.83 -24.39
CA ASN A 194 15.66 47.29 -24.52
C ASN A 194 16.88 48.01 -23.92
N GLY A 195 17.42 47.51 -22.81
CA GLY A 195 18.65 48.03 -22.21
C GLY A 195 19.86 47.94 -23.14
N VAL A 196 20.02 46.81 -23.85
CA VAL A 196 21.07 46.65 -24.87
C VAL A 196 20.90 47.65 -26.02
N GLU A 197 19.67 47.87 -26.50
CA GLU A 197 19.40 48.84 -27.56
C GLU A 197 19.77 50.27 -27.13
N ILE A 198 19.38 50.68 -25.92
CA ILE A 198 19.72 52.00 -25.36
C ILE A 198 21.24 52.17 -25.25
N LEU A 199 21.96 51.14 -24.79
CA LEU A 199 23.42 51.18 -24.70
C LEU A 199 24.09 51.25 -26.06
N HIS A 200 23.54 50.60 -27.09
CA HIS A 200 24.03 50.72 -28.46
C HIS A 200 23.89 52.16 -28.99
N VAL A 201 22.76 52.83 -28.70
CA VAL A 201 22.58 54.26 -29.01
C VAL A 201 23.59 55.12 -28.26
N ALA A 202 23.78 54.88 -26.97
CA ALA A 202 24.75 55.61 -26.15
C ALA A 202 26.19 55.45 -26.65
N LYS A 203 26.56 54.23 -27.09
CA LYS A 203 27.87 53.95 -27.68
C LYS A 203 28.11 54.77 -28.94
N ASN A 204 27.15 54.76 -29.88
CA ASN A 204 27.23 55.55 -31.10
C ASN A 204 27.37 57.05 -30.81
N GLN A 205 26.68 57.55 -29.78
CA GLN A 205 26.80 58.95 -29.36
C GLN A 205 28.19 59.26 -28.80
N MET A 206 28.81 58.36 -28.03
CA MET A 206 30.18 58.52 -27.54
C MET A 206 31.20 58.47 -28.68
N GLU A 207 31.02 57.61 -29.67
CA GLU A 207 31.87 57.56 -30.87
C GLU A 207 31.76 58.87 -31.67
N PHE A 208 30.56 59.45 -31.78
CA PHE A 208 30.36 60.76 -32.39
C PHE A 208 31.07 61.87 -31.61
N ILE A 209 30.94 61.89 -30.27
CA ILE A 209 31.64 62.85 -29.40
C ILE A 209 33.15 62.70 -29.58
N SER A 210 33.69 61.48 -29.57
CA SER A 210 35.11 61.18 -29.80
C SER A 210 35.60 61.80 -31.10
N SER A 211 34.87 61.58 -32.20
CA SER A 211 35.20 62.16 -33.51
C SER A 211 35.14 63.70 -33.51
N SER A 212 34.16 64.28 -32.81
CA SER A 212 34.05 65.73 -32.68
C SER A 212 35.21 66.34 -31.89
N THR A 213 35.59 65.70 -30.78
CA THR A 213 36.70 66.13 -29.92
C THR A 213 38.05 66.01 -30.65
N ASP A 214 38.26 64.96 -31.44
CA ASP A 214 39.46 64.80 -32.27
C ASP A 214 39.58 65.89 -33.36
N LYS A 215 38.46 66.28 -33.99
CA LYS A 215 38.41 67.43 -34.90
C LYS A 215 38.79 68.73 -34.18
N THR A 216 38.27 68.95 -32.97
CA THR A 216 38.63 70.12 -32.14
C THR A 216 40.13 70.12 -31.79
N SER A 217 40.70 68.98 -31.41
CA SER A 217 42.15 68.81 -31.18
C SER A 217 42.97 69.21 -32.41
N THR A 218 42.53 68.79 -33.59
CA THR A 218 43.18 69.16 -34.86
C THR A 218 43.12 70.67 -35.14
N LEU A 219 41.96 71.30 -34.90
CA LEU A 219 41.80 72.76 -35.06
C LEU A 219 42.67 73.56 -34.09
N ILE A 220 42.80 73.10 -32.84
CA ILE A 220 43.68 73.71 -31.82
C ILE A 220 45.14 73.61 -32.24
N LYS A 221 45.58 72.45 -32.74
CA LYS A 221 46.95 72.29 -33.29
C LYS A 221 47.21 73.26 -34.44
N HIS A 222 46.24 73.42 -35.34
CA HIS A 222 46.36 74.38 -36.44
C HIS A 222 46.40 75.84 -35.95
N LEU A 223 45.62 76.19 -34.93
CA LEU A 223 45.67 77.51 -34.29
C LEU A 223 47.03 77.78 -33.66
N SER A 224 47.57 76.82 -32.91
CA SER A 224 48.91 76.89 -32.30
C SER A 224 50.01 77.15 -33.36
N ASN A 225 49.95 76.44 -34.49
CA ASN A 225 50.86 76.67 -35.62
C ASN A 225 50.71 78.10 -36.19
N LYS A 226 49.48 78.59 -36.37
CA LYS A 226 49.24 79.97 -36.83
C LYS A 226 49.77 81.02 -35.85
N MET A 227 49.64 80.80 -34.55
CA MET A 227 50.20 81.71 -33.53
C MET A 227 51.72 81.77 -33.62
N THR A 228 52.36 80.63 -33.88
CA THR A 228 53.81 80.57 -34.12
C THR A 228 54.23 81.39 -35.35
N ASP A 229 53.44 81.34 -36.43
CA ASP A 229 53.70 82.13 -37.63
C ASP A 229 53.50 83.64 -37.39
N ILE A 230 52.45 84.03 -36.67
CA ILE A 230 52.20 85.45 -36.31
C ILE A 230 53.34 85.97 -35.43
N LYS A 231 53.83 85.17 -34.47
CA LYS A 231 54.97 85.53 -33.63
C LYS A 231 56.21 85.85 -34.49
N LYS A 232 56.56 84.98 -35.43
CA LYS A 232 57.69 85.21 -36.38
C LYS A 232 57.50 86.47 -37.23
N MET A 233 56.29 86.71 -37.73
CA MET A 233 55.98 87.92 -38.49
C MET A 233 56.15 89.18 -37.62
N THR A 234 55.73 89.12 -36.37
CA THR A 234 55.79 90.26 -35.44
C THR A 234 57.24 90.54 -34.99
N GLU A 235 58.06 89.51 -34.79
CA GLU A 235 59.51 89.62 -34.58
C GLU A 235 60.21 90.26 -35.79
N MET A 236 59.81 89.88 -37.01
CA MET A 236 60.31 90.49 -38.26
C MET A 236 59.91 91.96 -38.35
N ILE A 237 58.64 92.31 -38.06
CA ILE A 237 58.17 93.71 -38.03
C ILE A 237 58.99 94.51 -37.02
N THR A 238 59.20 93.99 -35.82
CA THR A 238 60.02 94.64 -34.78
C THR A 238 61.42 94.94 -35.30
N THR A 239 62.05 93.96 -35.97
CA THR A 239 63.38 94.11 -36.60
C THR A 239 63.37 95.18 -37.69
N ILE A 240 62.36 95.21 -38.57
CA ILE A 240 62.20 96.21 -39.62
C ILE A 240 62.00 97.61 -39.02
N THR A 241 61.18 97.72 -37.98
CA THR A 241 60.93 99.01 -37.30
C THR A 241 62.18 99.54 -36.60
N ASP A 242 63.01 98.66 -36.01
CA ASP A 242 64.31 99.03 -35.44
C ASP A 242 65.30 99.51 -36.50
N GLN A 243 65.37 98.82 -37.64
CA GLN A 243 66.18 99.24 -38.78
C GLN A 243 65.69 100.57 -39.37
N THR A 244 64.37 100.75 -39.48
CA THR A 244 63.75 101.98 -40.01
C THR A 244 63.98 103.15 -39.06
N ASN A 245 63.87 102.93 -37.74
CA ASN A 245 64.17 103.92 -36.71
C ASN A 245 65.65 104.36 -36.78
N LEU A 246 66.58 103.41 -36.96
CA LEU A 246 68.01 103.70 -37.15
C LEU A 246 68.30 104.46 -38.46
N LEU A 247 67.64 104.07 -39.56
CA LEU A 247 67.76 104.76 -40.86
C LEU A 247 67.21 106.19 -40.78
N ALA A 248 66.06 106.37 -40.14
CA ALA A 248 65.43 107.67 -39.92
C ALA A 248 66.28 108.57 -39.01
N LEU A 249 66.89 108.01 -37.97
CA LEU A 249 67.84 108.72 -37.11
C LEU A 249 69.07 109.18 -37.89
N ASN A 250 69.67 108.30 -38.71
CA ASN A 250 70.80 108.66 -39.57
C ASN A 250 70.42 109.74 -40.59
N ALA A 251 69.22 109.67 -41.18
CA ALA A 251 68.70 110.68 -42.09
C ALA A 251 68.44 112.02 -41.38
N ALA A 252 67.92 112.03 -40.16
CA ALA A 252 67.72 113.23 -39.35
C ALA A 252 69.06 113.90 -39.00
N ILE A 253 70.09 113.10 -38.67
CA ILE A 253 71.46 113.58 -38.42
C ILE A 253 72.04 114.25 -39.67
N GLU A 254 71.94 113.59 -40.85
CA GLU A 254 72.51 114.13 -42.09
C GLU A 254 71.70 115.35 -42.60
N ALA A 255 70.39 115.37 -42.40
CA ALA A 255 69.55 116.53 -42.68
C ALA A 255 69.88 117.74 -41.78
N ALA A 256 70.20 117.51 -40.49
CA ALA A 256 70.71 118.55 -39.59
C ALA A 256 72.09 119.07 -40.04
N ARG A 257 72.92 118.19 -40.61
CA ARG A 257 74.24 118.51 -41.15
C ARG A 257 74.21 119.38 -42.41
N ALA A 258 73.16 119.25 -43.24
CA ALA A 258 72.93 120.05 -44.44
C ALA A 258 72.39 121.48 -44.16
N GLY A 259 72.19 121.85 -42.90
CA GLY A 259 71.81 123.22 -42.49
C GLY A 259 70.45 123.68 -43.03
N GLU A 260 70.36 124.92 -43.52
CA GLU A 260 69.11 125.52 -44.03
C GLU A 260 68.47 124.72 -45.18
N HIS A 261 69.26 124.03 -46.00
CA HIS A 261 68.78 123.22 -47.14
C HIS A 261 68.18 121.87 -46.72
N GLY A 262 68.48 121.39 -45.50
CA GLY A 262 68.03 120.09 -44.97
C GLY A 262 66.79 120.14 -44.09
N LYS A 263 66.27 121.33 -43.73
CA LYS A 263 65.15 121.50 -42.78
C LYS A 263 63.89 120.70 -43.15
N GLY A 264 63.51 120.69 -44.42
CA GLY A 264 62.33 119.91 -44.89
C GLY A 264 62.54 118.39 -44.75
N PHE A 265 63.75 117.91 -45.03
CA PHE A 265 64.11 116.49 -44.86
C PHE A 265 64.23 116.08 -43.40
N ALA A 266 64.69 116.98 -42.52
CA ALA A 266 64.77 116.71 -41.08
C ALA A 266 63.39 116.46 -40.45
N VAL A 267 62.37 117.23 -40.86
CA VAL A 267 60.98 117.02 -40.39
C VAL A 267 60.44 115.67 -40.86
N VAL A 268 60.68 115.29 -42.13
CA VAL A 268 60.25 113.99 -42.65
C VAL A 268 60.98 112.84 -41.95
N ALA A 269 62.29 112.98 -41.70
CA ALA A 269 63.07 111.96 -41.00
C ALA A 269 62.61 111.77 -39.54
N GLU A 270 62.28 112.85 -38.84
CA GLU A 270 61.74 112.76 -37.47
C GLU A 270 60.33 112.15 -37.44
N GLU A 271 59.48 112.46 -38.43
CA GLU A 271 58.15 111.82 -38.56
C GLU A 271 58.26 110.32 -38.86
N VAL A 272 59.20 109.91 -39.75
CA VAL A 272 59.48 108.49 -40.02
C VAL A 272 60.03 107.79 -38.77
N ARG A 273 60.87 108.47 -37.99
CA ARG A 273 61.39 107.97 -36.71
C ARG A 273 60.25 107.72 -35.72
N HIS A 274 59.34 108.68 -35.60
CA HIS A 274 58.17 108.57 -34.73
C HIS A 274 57.24 107.42 -35.16
N LEU A 275 56.94 107.30 -36.45
CA LEU A 275 56.14 106.20 -37.00
C LEU A 275 56.79 104.83 -36.79
N ALA A 276 58.13 104.75 -36.89
CA ALA A 276 58.87 103.52 -36.62
C ALA A 276 58.82 103.12 -35.13
N GLU A 277 58.94 104.08 -34.22
CA GLU A 277 58.82 103.85 -32.77
C GLU A 277 57.39 103.45 -32.37
N GLN A 278 56.37 104.10 -32.94
CA GLN A 278 54.96 103.69 -32.78
C GLN A 278 54.70 102.28 -33.32
N SER A 279 55.21 101.97 -34.52
CA SER A 279 55.06 100.64 -35.14
C SER A 279 55.74 99.56 -34.30
N LYS A 280 56.92 99.85 -33.72
CA LYS A 280 57.60 98.96 -32.78
C LYS A 280 56.75 98.71 -31.54
N HIS A 281 56.17 99.76 -30.96
CA HIS A 281 55.30 99.62 -29.79
C HIS A 281 54.07 98.76 -30.08
N SER A 282 53.41 98.97 -31.23
CA SER A 282 52.29 98.13 -31.67
C SER A 282 52.72 96.68 -31.91
N ALA A 283 53.91 96.44 -32.49
CA ALA A 283 54.43 95.08 -32.66
C ALA A 283 54.64 94.38 -31.31
N ILE A 284 55.19 95.06 -30.30
CA ILE A 284 55.35 94.50 -28.95
C ILE A 284 53.99 94.13 -28.33
N GLN A 285 52.98 95.00 -28.46
CA GLN A 285 51.63 94.69 -27.97
C GLN A 285 51.01 93.47 -28.68
N ILE A 286 51.27 93.29 -29.98
CA ILE A 286 50.85 92.09 -30.72
C ILE A 286 51.55 90.85 -30.18
N VAL A 287 52.86 90.92 -29.87
CA VAL A 287 53.59 89.78 -29.26
C VAL A 287 52.93 89.36 -27.94
N ASP A 288 52.62 90.31 -27.05
CA ASP A 288 51.99 90.01 -25.76
C ASP A 288 50.62 89.34 -25.93
N LEU A 289 49.80 89.81 -26.89
CA LEU A 289 48.52 89.18 -27.24
C LEU A 289 48.71 87.76 -27.79
N VAL A 290 49.69 87.54 -28.66
CA VAL A 290 49.99 86.22 -29.23
C VAL A 290 50.45 85.25 -28.15
N VAL A 291 51.29 85.69 -27.20
CA VAL A 291 51.70 84.86 -26.05
C VAL A 291 50.52 84.49 -25.18
N GLY A 292 49.60 85.44 -24.93
CA GLY A 292 48.35 85.18 -24.21
C GLY A 292 47.50 84.10 -24.91
N ILE A 293 47.24 84.26 -26.21
CA ILE A 293 46.45 83.30 -26.99
C ILE A 293 47.16 81.94 -27.09
N GLU A 294 48.49 81.90 -27.21
CA GLU A 294 49.27 80.66 -27.20
C GLU A 294 49.08 79.90 -25.88
N ASN A 295 49.16 80.59 -24.74
CA ASN A 295 48.93 79.99 -23.43
C ASN A 295 47.50 79.48 -23.26
N ASP A 296 46.49 80.24 -23.70
CA ASP A 296 45.09 79.80 -23.67
C ASP A 296 44.89 78.58 -24.58
N THR A 297 45.47 78.59 -25.79
CA THR A 297 45.41 77.47 -26.74
C THR A 297 46.03 76.20 -26.13
N LYS A 298 47.13 76.33 -25.38
CA LYS A 298 47.77 75.21 -24.68
C LYS A 298 46.87 74.65 -23.57
N GLN A 299 46.20 75.50 -22.80
CA GLN A 299 45.26 75.06 -21.77
C GLN A 299 44.06 74.31 -22.39
N VAL A 300 43.50 74.83 -23.49
CA VAL A 300 42.42 74.14 -24.21
C VAL A 300 42.90 72.80 -24.78
N ALA A 301 44.13 72.71 -25.29
CA ALA A 301 44.70 71.45 -25.77
C ALA A 301 44.75 70.36 -24.68
N VAL A 302 45.16 70.72 -23.46
CA VAL A 302 45.19 69.80 -22.30
C VAL A 302 43.78 69.34 -21.94
N ALA A 303 42.81 70.26 -21.89
CA ALA A 303 41.42 69.92 -21.60
C ALA A 303 40.83 68.97 -22.64
N VAL A 304 41.12 69.19 -23.93
CA VAL A 304 40.66 68.31 -25.02
C VAL A 304 41.29 66.91 -24.96
N GLU A 305 42.55 66.80 -24.54
CA GLU A 305 43.21 65.50 -24.34
C GLU A 305 42.57 64.73 -23.16
N GLU A 306 42.23 65.43 -22.08
CA GLU A 306 41.49 64.88 -20.94
C GLU A 306 40.08 64.43 -21.36
N ASP A 307 39.36 65.24 -22.15
CA ASP A 307 38.05 64.88 -22.68
C ASP A 307 38.09 63.62 -23.56
N LEU A 308 39.10 63.47 -24.42
CA LEU A 308 39.28 62.25 -25.22
C LEU A 308 39.45 61.01 -24.34
N LYS A 309 40.23 61.12 -23.26
CA LYS A 309 40.40 60.02 -22.30
C LYS A 309 39.10 59.68 -21.59
N ASN A 310 38.32 60.70 -21.18
CA ASN A 310 37.02 60.51 -20.54
C ASN A 310 36.00 59.84 -21.48
N VAL A 311 36.00 60.21 -22.76
CA VAL A 311 35.15 59.57 -23.78
C VAL A 311 35.52 58.11 -23.98
N GLN A 312 36.82 57.78 -24.09
CA GLN A 312 37.27 56.38 -24.20
C GLN A 312 36.85 55.54 -22.99
N GLN A 313 36.99 56.11 -21.78
CA GLN A 313 36.50 55.46 -20.56
C GLN A 313 34.98 55.27 -20.59
N GLY A 314 34.24 56.25 -21.09
CA GLY A 314 32.78 56.15 -21.29
C GLY A 314 32.39 55.01 -22.22
N VAL A 315 33.06 54.86 -23.36
CA VAL A 315 32.85 53.75 -24.30
C VAL A 315 33.11 52.40 -23.62
N TYR A 316 34.20 52.29 -22.86
CA TYR A 316 34.53 51.07 -22.11
C TYR A 316 33.43 50.69 -21.11
N VAL A 317 32.91 51.64 -20.34
CA VAL A 317 31.83 51.40 -19.37
C VAL A 317 30.53 50.96 -20.07
N ILE A 318 30.21 51.55 -21.23
CA ILE A 318 29.04 51.17 -22.03
C ILE A 318 29.18 49.72 -22.56
N ASP A 319 30.38 49.31 -22.97
CA ASP A 319 30.64 47.94 -23.44
C ASP A 319 30.46 46.91 -22.31
N GLU A 320 30.98 47.20 -21.11
CA GLU A 320 30.80 46.34 -19.93
C GLU A 320 29.32 46.27 -19.50
N ALA A 321 28.60 47.39 -19.54
CA ALA A 321 27.16 47.39 -19.31
C ALA A 321 26.42 46.53 -20.35
N THR A 322 26.80 46.61 -21.63
CA THR A 322 26.19 45.82 -22.71
C THR A 322 26.37 44.32 -22.48
N LYS A 323 27.58 43.89 -22.11
CA LYS A 323 27.86 42.49 -21.73
C LYS A 323 27.03 42.04 -20.53
N SER A 324 26.89 42.90 -19.53
CA SER A 324 26.10 42.61 -18.31
C SER A 324 24.62 42.38 -18.65
N PHE A 325 24.01 43.22 -19.49
CA PHE A 325 22.64 43.00 -19.97
C PHE A 325 22.51 41.75 -20.85
N GLY A 326 23.51 41.44 -21.66
CA GLY A 326 23.55 40.18 -22.42
C GLY A 326 23.54 38.95 -21.51
N ASN A 327 24.35 38.96 -20.43
CA ASN A 327 24.35 37.89 -19.43
C ASN A 327 23.01 37.77 -18.71
N ILE A 328 22.35 38.90 -18.39
CA ILE A 328 21.00 38.90 -17.81
C ILE A 328 20.02 38.18 -18.75
N SER A 329 19.99 38.55 -20.03
CA SER A 329 19.10 37.90 -21.02
C SER A 329 19.37 36.40 -21.14
N GLN A 330 20.64 35.98 -21.14
CA GLN A 330 20.99 34.56 -21.15
C GLN A 330 20.47 33.83 -19.90
N HIS A 331 20.67 34.38 -18.70
CA HIS A 331 20.18 33.77 -17.47
C HIS A 331 18.66 33.70 -17.41
N VAL A 332 17.97 34.73 -17.91
CA VAL A 332 16.51 34.74 -18.01
C VAL A 332 16.02 33.67 -19.00
N SER A 333 16.69 33.48 -20.14
CA SER A 333 16.37 32.41 -21.08
C SER A 333 16.57 31.02 -20.46
N GLN A 334 17.63 30.81 -19.69
CA GLN A 334 17.83 29.55 -18.96
C GLN A 334 16.73 29.31 -17.93
N MET A 335 16.28 30.38 -17.26
CA MET A 335 15.17 30.32 -16.31
C MET A 335 13.86 29.93 -17.01
N THR A 336 13.55 30.48 -18.19
CA THR A 336 12.36 30.09 -18.96
C THR A 336 12.38 28.61 -19.36
N ASP A 337 13.53 28.08 -19.79
CA ASP A 337 13.68 26.66 -20.12
C ASP A 337 13.43 25.76 -18.90
N GLN A 338 13.93 26.17 -17.73
CA GLN A 338 13.70 25.45 -16.47
C GLN A 338 12.22 25.47 -16.06
N LEU A 339 11.52 26.58 -16.27
CA LEU A 339 10.09 26.72 -15.97
C LEU A 339 9.24 25.81 -16.86
N GLU A 340 9.60 25.61 -18.13
CA GLU A 340 8.95 24.61 -18.99
C GLU A 340 9.12 23.18 -18.42
N GLY A 341 10.32 22.86 -17.94
CA GLY A 341 10.58 21.60 -17.22
C GLY A 341 9.71 21.44 -15.97
N ILE A 342 9.55 22.50 -15.17
CA ILE A 342 8.65 22.49 -14.00
C ILE A 342 7.20 22.28 -14.43
N SER A 343 6.72 22.96 -15.48
CA SER A 343 5.37 22.79 -16.00
C SER A 343 5.08 21.34 -16.44
N SER A 344 6.06 20.68 -17.08
CA SER A 344 5.93 19.25 -17.42
C SER A 344 5.81 18.37 -16.18
N THR A 345 6.56 18.69 -15.13
CA THR A 345 6.56 17.95 -13.85
C THR A 345 5.24 18.15 -13.10
N VAL A 346 4.69 19.36 -13.11
CA VAL A 346 3.37 19.69 -12.55
C VAL A 346 2.27 18.85 -13.21
N ASN A 347 2.27 18.78 -14.54
CA ASN A 347 1.31 17.94 -15.28
C ASN A 347 1.46 16.45 -14.94
N TYR A 348 2.69 15.96 -14.87
CA TYR A 348 2.96 14.58 -14.45
C TYR A 348 2.43 14.30 -13.04
N LEU A 349 2.74 15.18 -12.07
CA LEU A 349 2.29 15.04 -10.69
C LEU A 349 0.77 15.08 -10.58
N SER A 350 0.10 15.96 -11.31
CA SER A 350 -1.38 16.03 -11.34
C SER A 350 -2.00 14.70 -11.79
N ASN A 351 -1.48 14.11 -12.86
CA ASN A 351 -1.95 12.81 -13.35
C ASN A 351 -1.68 11.66 -12.37
N ARG A 352 -0.56 11.71 -11.63
CA ARG A 352 -0.26 10.72 -10.58
C ARG A 352 -1.15 10.90 -9.35
N ALA A 353 -1.42 12.14 -8.95
CA ALA A 353 -2.32 12.43 -7.83
C ALA A 353 -3.73 11.89 -8.10
N ASN A 354 -4.27 12.11 -9.32
CA ASN A 354 -5.56 11.56 -9.72
C ASN A 354 -5.59 10.02 -9.74
N GLU A 355 -4.52 9.37 -10.20
CA GLU A 355 -4.44 7.91 -10.16
C GLU A 355 -4.43 7.37 -8.73
N VAL A 356 -3.67 7.98 -7.82
CA VAL A 356 -3.64 7.58 -6.42
C VAL A 356 -5.01 7.82 -5.76
N ALA A 357 -5.68 8.93 -6.07
CA ALA A 357 -7.05 9.18 -5.57
C ALA A 357 -8.03 8.06 -5.99
N ASN A 358 -7.96 7.61 -7.25
CA ASN A 358 -8.77 6.48 -7.73
C ASN A 358 -8.42 5.16 -7.03
N LEU A 359 -7.14 4.89 -6.81
CA LEU A 359 -6.69 3.70 -6.07
C LEU A 359 -7.20 3.72 -4.63
N VAL A 360 -7.12 4.87 -3.95
CA VAL A 360 -7.64 5.05 -2.59
C VAL A 360 -9.16 4.82 -2.55
N SER A 361 -9.91 5.34 -3.53
CA SER A 361 -11.35 5.08 -3.64
C SER A 361 -11.66 3.60 -3.86
N THR A 362 -10.86 2.89 -4.65
CA THR A 362 -11.01 1.45 -4.89
C THR A 362 -10.74 0.65 -3.61
N ILE A 363 -9.71 1.04 -2.85
CA ILE A 363 -9.39 0.44 -1.55
C ILE A 363 -10.55 0.63 -0.57
N ALA A 364 -11.10 1.85 -0.47
CA ALA A 364 -12.24 2.14 0.39
C ALA A 364 -13.45 1.25 0.06
N GLY A 365 -13.81 1.13 -1.23
CA GLY A 365 -14.89 0.23 -1.65
C GLY A 365 -14.59 -1.26 -1.37
N GLY A 366 -13.32 -1.67 -1.48
CA GLY A 366 -12.89 -3.02 -1.11
C GLY A 366 -13.04 -3.31 0.39
N MET A 367 -12.82 -2.31 1.25
CA MET A 367 -13.02 -2.44 2.70
C MET A 367 -14.50 -2.62 3.05
N ASP A 368 -15.41 -1.89 2.40
CA ASP A 368 -16.86 -2.05 2.59
C ASP A 368 -17.32 -3.46 2.22
N GLN A 369 -16.83 -3.98 1.09
CA GLN A 369 -17.12 -5.35 0.65
C GLN A 369 -16.58 -6.39 1.62
N LEU A 370 -15.34 -6.21 2.13
CA LEU A 370 -14.77 -7.12 3.11
C LEU A 370 -15.54 -7.08 4.44
N SER A 371 -16.05 -5.92 4.85
CA SER A 371 -16.90 -5.78 6.03
C SER A 371 -18.18 -6.60 5.89
N SER A 372 -18.81 -6.57 4.71
CA SER A 372 -19.99 -7.40 4.43
C SER A 372 -19.66 -8.90 4.49
N TYR A 373 -18.50 -9.32 3.98
CA TYR A 373 -18.07 -10.71 4.10
C TYR A 373 -17.81 -11.13 5.55
N THR A 374 -17.21 -10.26 6.37
CA THR A 374 -17.03 -10.54 7.80
C THR A 374 -18.38 -10.73 8.50
N GLU A 375 -19.39 -9.93 8.18
CA GLU A 375 -20.74 -10.06 8.76
C GLU A 375 -21.41 -11.39 8.37
N VAL A 376 -21.28 -11.82 7.11
CA VAL A 376 -21.78 -13.13 6.65
C VAL A 376 -21.07 -14.30 7.35
N VAL A 377 -19.76 -14.18 7.58
CA VAL A 377 -19.00 -15.21 8.29
C VAL A 377 -19.43 -15.29 9.76
N LEU A 378 -19.61 -14.15 10.44
CA LEU A 378 -20.12 -14.11 11.82
C LEU A 378 -21.50 -14.76 11.93
N GLN A 379 -22.41 -14.46 11.00
CA GLN A 379 -23.71 -15.13 10.95
C GLN A 379 -23.57 -16.66 10.79
N SER A 380 -22.61 -17.11 9.98
CA SER A 380 -22.35 -18.55 9.79
C SER A 380 -21.79 -19.20 11.06
N MET A 381 -20.99 -18.47 11.85
CA MET A 381 -20.49 -18.92 13.15
C MET A 381 -21.62 -19.06 14.19
N ASP A 382 -22.59 -18.13 14.19
CA ASP A 382 -23.79 -18.23 15.04
C ASP A 382 -24.60 -19.50 14.70
N GLU A 383 -24.83 -19.77 13.42
CA GLU A 383 -25.52 -20.98 12.94
C GLU A 383 -24.76 -22.27 13.31
N GLN A 384 -23.42 -22.23 13.23
CA GLN A 384 -22.57 -23.37 13.57
C GLN A 384 -22.57 -23.64 15.08
N THR A 385 -22.57 -22.59 15.91
CA THR A 385 -22.72 -22.70 17.37
C THR A 385 -24.06 -23.36 17.74
N ALA A 386 -25.16 -22.90 17.14
CA ALA A 386 -26.48 -23.51 17.37
C ALA A 386 -26.51 -25.00 16.94
N SER A 387 -25.84 -25.33 15.84
CA SER A 387 -25.72 -26.71 15.36
C SER A 387 -24.93 -27.59 16.34
N MET A 388 -23.82 -27.09 16.89
CA MET A 388 -23.02 -27.83 17.88
C MET A 388 -23.79 -28.03 19.19
N GLN A 389 -24.60 -27.06 19.62
CA GLN A 389 -25.49 -27.23 20.77
C GLN A 389 -26.52 -28.35 20.54
N ALA A 390 -27.12 -28.41 19.34
CA ALA A 390 -28.04 -29.47 18.97
C ALA A 390 -27.37 -30.85 18.93
N VAL A 391 -26.16 -30.95 18.38
CA VAL A 391 -25.37 -32.19 18.38
C VAL A 391 -25.05 -32.65 19.80
N ASN A 392 -24.65 -31.73 20.68
CA ASN A 392 -24.36 -32.04 22.08
C ASN A 392 -25.60 -32.58 22.80
N GLN A 393 -26.78 -31.99 22.56
CA GLN A 393 -28.04 -32.49 23.11
C GLN A 393 -28.35 -33.92 22.63
N VAL A 394 -28.21 -34.20 21.33
CA VAL A 394 -28.43 -35.54 20.77
C VAL A 394 -27.43 -36.55 21.35
N SER A 395 -26.16 -36.17 21.50
CA SER A 395 -25.14 -36.99 22.13
C SER A 395 -25.51 -37.37 23.57
N GLN A 396 -26.01 -36.42 24.37
CA GLN A 396 -26.47 -36.70 25.73
C GLN A 396 -27.65 -37.69 25.77
N GLU A 397 -28.61 -37.53 24.85
CA GLU A 397 -29.73 -38.47 24.73
C GLU A 397 -29.25 -39.89 24.35
N LEU A 398 -28.30 -40.00 23.43
CA LEU A 398 -27.70 -41.27 23.04
C LEU A 398 -26.89 -41.91 24.18
N THR A 399 -26.20 -41.11 25.01
CA THR A 399 -25.49 -41.63 26.20
C THR A 399 -26.47 -42.29 27.16
N ILE A 400 -27.62 -41.66 27.41
CA ILE A 400 -28.66 -42.21 28.28
C ILE A 400 -29.20 -43.54 27.70
N GLN A 401 -29.45 -43.59 26.39
CA GLN A 401 -29.94 -44.80 25.72
C GLN A 401 -28.91 -45.94 25.76
N ALA A 402 -27.63 -45.65 25.57
CA ALA A 402 -26.55 -46.64 25.67
C ALA A 402 -26.40 -47.15 27.12
N ASP A 403 -26.48 -46.27 28.13
CA ASP A 403 -26.45 -46.68 29.53
C ASP A 403 -27.65 -47.57 29.90
N ASP A 404 -28.85 -47.25 29.40
CA ASP A 404 -30.05 -48.05 29.63
C ASP A 404 -29.97 -49.43 28.94
N LEU A 405 -29.47 -49.51 27.70
CA LEU A 405 -29.20 -50.78 27.03
C LEU A 405 -28.18 -51.62 27.81
N GLN A 406 -27.09 -51.02 28.28
CA GLN A 406 -26.07 -51.69 29.08
C GLN A 406 -26.66 -52.24 30.39
N LYS A 407 -27.50 -51.46 31.09
CA LYS A 407 -28.21 -51.92 32.30
C LYS A 407 -29.13 -53.09 32.02
N ILE A 408 -29.87 -53.05 30.92
CA ILE A 408 -30.77 -54.14 30.52
C ILE A 408 -29.95 -55.40 30.22
N THR A 409 -28.87 -55.30 29.42
CA THR A 409 -28.04 -56.48 29.09
C THR A 409 -27.30 -57.04 30.29
N ASN A 410 -26.89 -56.20 31.25
CA ASN A 410 -26.24 -56.65 32.50
C ASN A 410 -27.17 -57.44 33.43
N GLN A 411 -28.50 -57.33 33.28
CA GLN A 411 -29.44 -58.20 34.02
C GLN A 411 -29.35 -59.66 33.55
N PHE A 412 -28.84 -59.89 32.34
CA PHE A 412 -28.60 -61.21 31.80
C PHE A 412 -27.17 -61.64 32.16
N HIS A 413 -27.04 -62.75 32.89
CA HIS A 413 -25.79 -63.48 33.05
C HIS A 413 -25.54 -64.28 31.78
N VAL A 414 -24.75 -63.67 30.89
CA VAL A 414 -24.39 -64.18 29.58
C VAL A 414 -22.97 -64.70 29.54
#